data_AF-M1BTH2-F1
#
_entry.id   AF-M1BTH2-F1
#
_cell.length_a   1.000
_cell.length_b   1.000
_cell.length_c   1.000
_cell.angle_alpha   90.00
_cell.angle_beta   90.00
_cell.angle_gamma   90.00
#
_symmetry.space_group_name_H-M   'P 1'
#
loop_
_entity.id
_entity.type
_entity.pdbx_description
1 polymer ?
#
loop_
_entity_poly.entity_id
_entity_poly.type
_entity_poly.pdbx_seq_one_letter_code
_entity_poly.pdbx_strand_id
1 'polypeptide(L)'
;MLERRSAFLYMLAQKSLAISKQDGYLKGINEVAYSPVWKKIIISAISMVKSQFITVEKNLLEKQAGRLFEELWTECKKNAEKKLLKYLEIDKLLHFAAKTGNVEFLVVAINNHPDLIWKLDRGWSIIHVAVLYREEKVFNLIHQIGGMKNLLIQIIDDDGNNILHLVGRLGLSNNTFDNEVLLSLFLT
;
A
#
# COMPACT_ATOMS: atom_id res chain seq x y z
N MET A 1 -18.88 -31.13 -31.13
CA MET A 1 -18.88 -31.39 -29.67
C MET A 1 -18.09 -30.36 -28.84
N LEU A 2 -17.12 -29.59 -29.40
CA LEU A 2 -16.34 -28.62 -28.62
C LEU A 2 -17.08 -27.33 -28.23
N GLU A 3 -18.06 -26.85 -29.01
CA GLU A 3 -18.80 -25.60 -28.73
C GLU A 3 -19.66 -25.63 -27.46
N ARG A 4 -20.14 -26.81 -27.06
CA ARG A 4 -20.93 -26.95 -25.81
C ARG A 4 -20.06 -26.80 -24.56
N ARG A 5 -18.76 -27.10 -24.65
CA ARG A 5 -17.83 -27.00 -23.51
C ARG A 5 -17.39 -25.57 -23.25
N SER A 6 -17.22 -24.75 -24.29
CA SER A 6 -16.90 -23.31 -24.14
C SER A 6 -18.07 -22.50 -23.60
N ALA A 7 -19.29 -22.77 -24.07
CA ALA A 7 -20.50 -22.14 -23.54
C ALA A 7 -20.74 -22.46 -22.05
N PHE A 8 -20.43 -23.70 -21.64
CA PHE A 8 -20.52 -24.12 -20.25
C PHE A 8 -19.52 -23.39 -19.34
N LEU A 9 -18.27 -23.22 -19.79
CA LEU A 9 -17.25 -22.45 -19.07
C LEU A 9 -17.62 -20.96 -18.97
N TYR A 10 -18.18 -20.39 -20.03
CA TYR A 10 -18.65 -19.01 -20.05
C TYR A 10 -19.83 -18.78 -19.10
N MET A 11 -20.81 -19.69 -19.08
CA MET A 11 -21.88 -19.69 -18.08
C MET A 11 -21.35 -19.82 -16.65
N LEU A 12 -20.38 -20.71 -16.42
CA LEU A 12 -19.76 -20.89 -15.10
C LEU A 12 -19.05 -19.62 -14.65
N ALA A 13 -18.36 -18.93 -15.55
CA ALA A 13 -17.72 -17.63 -15.27
C ALA A 13 -18.77 -16.57 -14.90
N GLN A 14 -19.83 -16.41 -15.70
CA GLN A 14 -20.90 -15.44 -15.40
C GLN A 14 -21.65 -15.76 -14.10
N LYS A 15 -21.93 -17.05 -13.84
CA LYS A 15 -22.59 -17.51 -12.63
C LYS A 15 -21.68 -17.35 -11.40
N SER A 16 -20.37 -17.58 -11.54
CA SER A 16 -19.39 -17.34 -10.47
C SER A 16 -19.29 -15.86 -10.08
N LEU A 17 -19.46 -14.96 -11.06
CA LEU A 17 -19.52 -13.51 -10.87
C LEU A 17 -20.81 -13.09 -10.15
N ALA A 18 -21.93 -13.76 -10.43
CA ALA A 18 -23.18 -13.54 -9.71
C ALA A 18 -23.13 -14.09 -8.27
N ILE A 19 -22.40 -15.19 -8.04
CA ILE A 19 -22.34 -15.86 -6.73
C ILE A 19 -21.21 -15.33 -5.83
N SER A 20 -20.22 -14.60 -6.33
CA SER A 20 -19.24 -13.90 -5.48
C SER A 20 -19.87 -12.87 -4.53
N LYS A 21 -21.16 -12.54 -4.74
CA LYS A 21 -21.99 -11.70 -3.87
C LYS A 21 -22.77 -12.48 -2.80
N GLN A 22 -22.66 -13.80 -2.71
CA GLN A 22 -23.39 -14.62 -1.72
C GLN A 22 -22.46 -15.52 -0.90
N ASP A 23 -22.54 -15.38 0.43
CA ASP A 23 -21.90 -16.28 1.39
C ASP A 23 -22.57 -17.67 1.36
N GLY A 24 -21.89 -18.67 0.78
CA GLY A 24 -22.40 -20.05 0.71
C GLY A 24 -21.88 -20.92 -0.45
N TYR A 25 -21.13 -20.33 -1.39
CA TYR A 25 -20.70 -20.97 -2.65
C TYR A 25 -19.88 -22.26 -2.50
N LEU A 26 -19.05 -22.38 -1.46
CA LEU A 26 -18.18 -23.56 -1.24
C LEU A 26 -18.98 -24.88 -1.10
N LYS A 27 -20.27 -24.80 -0.73
CA LYS A 27 -21.14 -25.95 -0.53
C LYS A 27 -21.56 -26.61 -1.86
N GLY A 28 -21.88 -25.81 -2.89
CA GLY A 28 -22.35 -26.32 -4.19
C GLY A 28 -21.25 -26.91 -5.07
N ILE A 29 -19.98 -26.50 -4.89
CA ILE A 29 -18.85 -27.02 -5.67
C ILE A 29 -18.50 -28.48 -5.32
N ASN A 30 -18.79 -28.90 -4.08
CA ASN A 30 -18.62 -30.28 -3.64
C ASN A 30 -19.64 -31.24 -4.28
N GLU A 31 -20.82 -30.75 -4.66
CA GLU A 31 -21.88 -31.55 -5.28
C GLU A 31 -21.69 -31.71 -6.80
N VAL A 32 -21.00 -30.77 -7.47
CA VAL A 32 -20.86 -30.74 -8.94
C VAL A 32 -19.59 -31.43 -9.44
N ALA A 33 -18.53 -31.53 -8.63
CA ALA A 33 -17.24 -32.07 -9.05
C ALA A 33 -16.98 -33.48 -8.48
N TYR A 34 -17.42 -34.52 -9.19
CA TYR A 34 -17.19 -35.94 -8.84
C TYR A 34 -15.71 -36.36 -8.82
N SER A 35 -14.80 -35.55 -9.39
CA SER A 35 -13.38 -35.87 -9.53
C SER A 35 -12.48 -34.87 -8.80
N PRO A 36 -11.46 -35.34 -8.04
CA PRO A 36 -10.51 -34.50 -7.31
C PRO A 36 -9.74 -33.52 -8.20
N VAL A 37 -9.50 -33.88 -9.47
CA VAL A 37 -8.74 -33.08 -10.43
C VAL A 37 -9.54 -31.85 -10.86
N TRP A 38 -10.81 -32.05 -11.25
CA TRP A 38 -11.69 -30.97 -11.68
C TRP A 38 -11.99 -29.98 -10.55
N LYS A 39 -12.08 -30.47 -9.31
CA LYS A 39 -12.22 -29.62 -8.12
C LYS A 39 -11.05 -28.65 -7.95
N LYS A 40 -9.80 -29.13 -8.14
CA LYS A 40 -8.59 -28.27 -8.07
C LYS A 40 -8.58 -27.20 -9.15
N ILE A 41 -8.94 -27.56 -10.39
CA ILE A 41 -8.98 -26.62 -11.53
C ILE A 41 -10.02 -25.51 -11.27
N ILE A 42 -11.22 -25.88 -10.80
CA ILE A 42 -12.30 -24.91 -10.52
C ILE A 42 -11.90 -23.98 -9.37
N ILE A 43 -11.36 -24.50 -8.26
CA ILE A 43 -10.91 -23.67 -7.13
C ILE A 43 -9.80 -22.70 -7.58
N SER A 44 -8.85 -23.17 -8.38
CA SER A 44 -7.77 -22.33 -8.92
C SER A 44 -8.31 -21.22 -9.83
N ALA A 45 -9.22 -21.53 -10.75
CA ALA A 45 -9.83 -20.53 -11.64
C ALA A 45 -10.61 -19.46 -10.86
N ILE A 46 -11.33 -19.86 -9.82
CA ILE A 46 -12.09 -18.92 -8.97
C ILE A 46 -11.16 -18.04 -8.14
N SER A 47 -10.10 -18.62 -7.57
CA SER A 47 -9.07 -17.86 -6.85
C SER A 47 -8.44 -16.79 -7.76
N MET A 48 -8.13 -17.15 -9.01
CA MET A 48 -7.59 -16.24 -10.00
C MET A 48 -8.56 -15.09 -10.34
N VAL A 49 -9.83 -15.40 -10.58
CA VAL A 49 -10.86 -14.37 -10.87
C VAL A 49 -11.10 -13.45 -9.67
N LYS A 50 -11.16 -14.01 -8.45
CA LYS A 50 -11.26 -13.20 -7.22
C LYS A 50 -10.07 -12.27 -7.06
N SER A 51 -8.85 -12.77 -7.26
CA SER A 51 -7.62 -11.98 -7.20
C SER A 51 -7.64 -10.84 -8.22
N GLN A 52 -8.06 -11.10 -9.46
CA GLN A 52 -8.21 -10.05 -10.48
C GLN A 52 -9.26 -9.01 -10.11
N PHE A 53 -10.42 -9.43 -9.58
CA PHE A 53 -11.48 -8.51 -9.18
C PHE A 53 -11.04 -7.60 -8.02
N ILE A 54 -10.44 -8.17 -6.98
CA ILE A 54 -9.88 -7.41 -5.84
C ILE A 54 -8.83 -6.40 -6.34
N THR A 55 -7.99 -6.81 -7.30
CA THR A 55 -6.97 -5.92 -7.89
C THR A 55 -7.61 -4.75 -8.63
N VAL A 56 -8.65 -4.99 -9.43
CA VAL A 56 -9.36 -3.94 -10.17
C VAL A 56 -10.07 -2.96 -9.22
N GLU A 57 -10.74 -3.48 -8.19
CA GLU A 57 -11.42 -2.65 -7.19
C GLU A 57 -10.43 -1.79 -6.40
N LYS A 58 -9.31 -2.37 -5.96
CA LYS A 58 -8.23 -1.65 -5.30
C LYS A 58 -7.69 -0.52 -6.17
N ASN A 59 -7.36 -0.81 -7.43
CA ASN A 59 -6.87 0.19 -8.38
C ASN A 59 -7.89 1.31 -8.64
N LEU A 60 -9.19 1.01 -8.62
CA LEU A 60 -10.25 2.00 -8.77
C LEU A 60 -10.32 2.94 -7.56
N LEU A 61 -10.29 2.38 -6.35
CA LEU A 61 -10.30 3.14 -5.10
C LEU A 61 -9.04 4.02 -4.98
N GLU A 62 -7.87 3.51 -5.32
CA GLU A 62 -6.62 4.29 -5.37
C GLU A 62 -6.73 5.48 -6.35
N LYS A 63 -7.29 5.26 -7.55
CA LYS A 63 -7.54 6.33 -8.53
C LYS A 63 -8.57 7.35 -8.07
N GLN A 64 -9.58 6.94 -7.31
CA GLN A 64 -10.58 7.85 -6.75
C GLN A 64 -9.98 8.67 -5.60
N ALA A 65 -9.27 8.03 -4.68
CA ALA A 65 -8.58 8.68 -3.58
C ALA A 65 -7.57 9.72 -4.09
N GLY A 66 -6.81 9.40 -5.13
CA GLY A 66 -5.88 10.36 -5.71
C GLY A 66 -6.55 11.52 -6.42
N ARG A 67 -7.67 11.31 -7.12
CA ARG A 67 -8.45 12.41 -7.69
C ARG A 67 -9.02 13.33 -6.61
N LEU A 68 -9.59 12.76 -5.55
CA LEU A 68 -10.09 13.52 -4.43
C LEU A 68 -8.97 14.33 -3.75
N PHE A 69 -7.80 13.73 -3.56
CA PHE A 69 -6.63 14.41 -3.02
C PHE A 69 -6.22 15.61 -3.90
N GLU A 70 -6.13 15.44 -5.22
CA GLU A 70 -5.82 16.53 -6.15
C GLU A 70 -6.85 17.65 -6.13
N GLU A 71 -8.14 17.31 -6.07
CA GLU A 71 -9.23 18.28 -5.98
C GLU A 71 -9.11 19.11 -4.68
N LEU A 72 -8.96 18.44 -3.54
CA LEU A 72 -8.77 19.09 -2.24
C LEU A 72 -7.52 19.98 -2.23
N TRP A 73 -6.41 19.48 -2.78
CA TRP A 73 -5.16 20.21 -2.83
C TRP A 73 -5.24 21.45 -3.73
N THR A 74 -5.86 21.30 -4.90
CA THR A 74 -6.09 22.41 -5.85
C THR A 74 -6.95 23.49 -5.21
N GLU A 75 -7.99 23.09 -4.47
CA GLU A 75 -8.85 24.03 -3.75
C GLU A 75 -8.08 24.78 -2.66
N CYS A 76 -7.23 24.06 -1.89
CA CYS A 76 -6.35 24.67 -0.89
C CYS A 76 -5.39 25.70 -1.50
N LYS A 77 -4.85 25.42 -2.70
CA LYS A 77 -3.95 26.35 -3.42
C LYS A 77 -4.68 27.58 -3.94
N LYS A 78 -5.85 27.40 -4.58
CA LYS A 78 -6.63 28.50 -5.18
C LYS A 78 -7.03 29.54 -4.15
N ASN A 79 -7.41 29.11 -2.96
CA ASN A 79 -7.86 30.01 -1.92
C ASN A 79 -6.70 30.73 -1.20
N ALA A 80 -5.44 30.43 -1.56
CA ALA A 80 -4.22 30.88 -0.85
C ALA A 80 -4.25 30.65 0.67
N GLU A 81 -5.16 29.81 1.16
CA GLU A 81 -5.32 29.53 2.56
C GLU A 81 -4.31 28.47 2.96
N LYS A 82 -3.07 28.89 3.25
CA LYS A 82 -2.11 28.08 4.05
C LYS A 82 -2.75 27.53 5.34
N LYS A 83 -3.82 28.18 5.82
CA LYS A 83 -4.70 27.71 6.90
C LYS A 83 -5.36 26.38 6.61
N LEU A 84 -5.87 26.12 5.40
CA LEU A 84 -6.57 24.86 5.08
C LEU A 84 -5.63 23.65 5.07
N LEU A 85 -4.42 23.78 4.51
CA LEU A 85 -3.40 22.73 4.61
C LEU A 85 -3.00 22.44 6.06
N LYS A 86 -3.01 23.47 6.91
CA LYS A 86 -2.79 23.35 8.35
C LYS A 86 -3.99 22.69 9.05
N TYR A 87 -5.23 22.98 8.64
CA TYR A 87 -6.44 22.32 9.16
C TYR A 87 -6.53 20.86 8.75
N LEU A 88 -6.07 20.53 7.54
CA LEU A 88 -5.99 19.14 7.07
C LEU A 88 -4.88 18.36 7.78
N GLU A 89 -3.97 19.05 8.49
CA GLU A 89 -2.80 18.48 9.15
C GLU A 89 -2.07 17.52 8.22
N ILE A 90 -1.74 18.00 7.01
CA ILE A 90 -1.20 17.15 5.93
C ILE A 90 0.08 16.43 6.34
N ASP A 91 0.91 17.09 7.15
CA ASP A 91 2.04 16.49 7.84
C ASP A 91 1.60 15.25 8.62
N LYS A 92 0.61 15.35 9.51
CA LYS A 92 0.12 14.19 10.28
C LYS A 92 -0.46 13.10 9.38
N LEU A 93 -1.18 13.45 8.31
CA LEU A 93 -1.70 12.47 7.35
C LEU A 93 -0.59 11.69 6.66
N LEU A 94 0.47 12.36 6.21
CA LEU A 94 1.65 11.72 5.60
C LEU A 94 2.35 10.79 6.60
N HIS A 95 2.55 11.22 7.84
CA HIS A 95 3.17 10.40 8.88
C HIS A 95 2.27 9.22 9.29
N PHE A 96 0.95 9.40 9.33
CA PHE A 96 0.02 8.31 9.58
C PHE A 96 0.05 7.27 8.45
N ALA A 97 0.09 7.70 7.19
CA ALA A 97 0.25 6.80 6.05
C ALA A 97 1.58 6.04 6.11
N ALA A 98 2.68 6.71 6.48
CA ALA A 98 3.98 6.07 6.67
C ALA A 98 3.97 5.03 7.81
N LYS A 99 3.33 5.36 8.93
CA LYS A 99 3.17 4.48 10.09
C LYS A 99 2.34 3.23 9.80
N THR A 100 1.37 3.34 8.90
CA THR A 100 0.42 2.26 8.57
C THR A 100 0.79 1.48 7.30
N GLY A 101 1.92 1.82 6.66
CA GLY A 101 2.34 1.16 5.42
C GLY A 101 1.49 1.53 4.20
N ASN A 102 0.74 2.63 4.21
CA ASN A 102 -0.12 3.07 3.11
C ASN A 102 0.71 3.74 2.00
N VAL A 103 1.40 2.91 1.24
CA VAL A 103 2.30 3.31 0.15
C VAL A 103 1.54 3.99 -0.97
N GLU A 104 0.32 3.54 -1.26
CA GLU A 104 -0.52 4.03 -2.34
C GLU A 104 -0.81 5.53 -2.17
N PHE A 105 -1.20 5.93 -0.96
CA PHE A 105 -1.41 7.34 -0.64
C PHE A 105 -0.11 8.15 -0.77
N LEU A 106 1.00 7.65 -0.25
CA LEU A 106 2.29 8.33 -0.31
C LEU A 106 2.79 8.49 -1.75
N VAL A 107 2.62 7.48 -2.61
CA VAL A 107 2.95 7.55 -4.03
C VAL A 107 2.16 8.66 -4.71
N VAL A 108 0.84 8.69 -4.51
CA VAL A 108 -0.02 9.71 -5.10
C VAL A 108 0.38 11.11 -4.61
N ALA A 109 0.50 11.29 -3.29
CA ALA A 109 0.81 12.59 -2.70
C ALA A 109 2.18 13.11 -3.12
N ILE A 110 3.22 12.27 -3.06
CA ILE A 110 4.60 12.67 -3.35
C ILE A 110 4.83 12.85 -4.86
N ASN A 111 4.23 12.02 -5.72
CA ASN A 111 4.38 12.19 -7.17
C ASN A 111 3.76 13.50 -7.67
N ASN A 112 2.60 13.87 -7.12
CA ASN A 112 1.92 15.10 -7.52
C ASN A 112 2.54 16.32 -6.83
N HIS A 113 3.02 16.19 -5.59
CA HIS A 113 3.64 17.25 -4.79
C HIS A 113 4.93 16.78 -4.10
N PRO A 114 6.08 16.79 -4.81
CA PRO A 114 7.35 16.29 -4.28
C PRO A 114 7.87 17.04 -3.05
N ASP A 115 7.45 18.29 -2.83
CA ASP A 115 7.82 19.09 -1.67
C ASP A 115 7.28 18.54 -0.33
N LEU A 116 6.24 17.70 -0.40
CA LEU A 116 5.65 17.05 0.77
C LEU A 116 6.60 16.10 1.49
N ILE A 117 7.62 15.58 0.80
CA ILE A 117 8.59 14.65 1.38
C ILE A 117 9.42 15.28 2.52
N TRP A 118 9.50 16.62 2.55
CA TRP A 118 10.22 17.39 3.55
C TRP A 118 9.37 17.78 4.76
N LYS A 119 8.09 17.41 4.80
CA LYS A 119 7.23 17.71 5.94
C LYS A 119 7.66 16.91 7.14
N LEU A 120 7.70 17.60 8.28
CA LEU A 120 8.01 17.02 9.58
C LEU A 120 6.76 17.08 10.46
N ASP A 121 6.51 16.02 11.21
CA ASP A 121 5.55 15.99 12.32
C ASP A 121 6.35 15.78 13.61
N ARG A 122 6.36 16.78 14.49
CA ARG A 122 7.13 16.78 15.76
C ARG A 122 8.61 16.41 15.55
N GLY A 123 9.25 17.05 14.57
CA GLY A 123 10.66 16.81 14.25
C GLY A 123 10.94 15.51 13.49
N TRP A 124 9.98 14.60 13.39
CA TRP A 124 10.13 13.36 12.64
C TRP A 124 9.77 13.56 11.19
N SER A 125 10.58 12.98 10.30
CA SER A 125 10.22 12.84 8.89
C SER A 125 9.48 11.54 8.63
N ILE A 126 8.87 11.42 7.45
CA ILE A 126 8.22 10.20 6.93
C ILE A 126 9.15 8.99 7.05
N ILE A 127 10.46 9.19 6.80
CA ILE A 127 11.48 8.15 6.93
C ILE A 127 11.65 7.69 8.39
N HIS A 128 11.71 8.60 9.36
CA HIS A 128 11.84 8.26 10.78
C HIS A 128 10.67 7.35 11.20
N VAL A 129 9.46 7.73 10.80
CA VAL A 129 8.24 6.98 11.11
C VAL A 129 8.22 5.62 10.42
N ALA A 130 8.57 5.54 9.13
CA ALA A 130 8.62 4.28 8.40
C ALA A 130 9.58 3.27 9.06
N VAL A 131 10.75 3.73 9.51
CA VAL A 131 11.72 2.87 10.23
C VAL A 131 11.23 2.49 11.62
N LEU A 132 10.69 3.45 12.38
CA LEU A 132 10.18 3.18 13.73
C LEU A 132 9.10 2.10 13.73
N TYR A 133 8.23 2.11 12.71
CA TYR A 133 7.15 1.14 12.56
C TYR A 133 7.48 -0.05 11.66
N ARG A 134 8.72 -0.15 11.16
CA ARG A 134 9.21 -1.27 10.33
C ARG A 134 8.41 -1.47 9.03
N GLU A 135 7.96 -0.38 8.44
CA GLU A 135 7.19 -0.37 7.20
C GLU A 135 8.12 -0.42 5.97
N GLU A 136 8.63 -1.62 5.66
CA GLU A 136 9.62 -1.84 4.60
C GLU A 136 9.16 -1.31 3.23
N LYS A 137 7.87 -1.44 2.89
CA LYS A 137 7.35 -0.97 1.61
C LYS A 137 7.42 0.56 1.49
N VAL A 138 7.20 1.28 2.58
CA VAL A 138 7.33 2.75 2.62
C VAL A 138 8.80 3.14 2.55
N PHE A 139 9.68 2.40 3.23
CA PHE A 139 11.12 2.61 3.11
C PHE A 139 11.60 2.40 1.67
N ASN A 140 11.17 1.31 1.01
CA ASN A 140 11.50 1.00 -0.37
C ASN A 140 10.98 2.08 -1.34
N LEU A 141 9.78 2.62 -1.11
CA LEU A 141 9.29 3.77 -1.87
C LEU A 141 10.26 4.94 -1.76
N ILE A 142 10.64 5.32 -0.55
CA ILE A 142 11.50 6.49 -0.33
C ILE A 142 12.91 6.26 -0.90
N HIS A 143 13.39 5.03 -0.84
CA HIS A 143 14.63 4.62 -1.49
C HIS A 143 14.58 4.82 -3.02
N GLN A 144 13.45 4.48 -3.65
CA GLN A 144 13.26 4.62 -5.10
C GLN A 144 13.16 6.08 -5.57
N ILE A 145 12.84 7.02 -4.67
CA ILE A 145 12.77 8.46 -4.99
C ILE A 145 14.17 9.06 -5.28
N GLY A 146 15.25 8.30 -5.07
CA GLY A 146 16.60 8.65 -5.54
C GLY A 146 17.34 9.63 -4.62
N GLY A 147 17.97 10.66 -5.18
CA GLY A 147 18.92 11.53 -4.46
C GLY A 147 18.38 12.24 -3.21
N MET A 148 17.05 12.38 -3.07
CA MET A 148 16.41 12.92 -1.87
C MET A 148 16.58 12.01 -0.64
N LYS A 149 16.72 10.68 -0.82
CA LYS A 149 16.98 9.70 0.26
C LYS A 149 18.15 10.15 1.14
N ASN A 150 19.26 10.54 0.51
CA ASN A 150 20.50 10.87 1.22
C ASN A 150 20.35 12.07 2.16
N LEU A 151 19.51 13.03 1.78
CA LEU A 151 19.22 14.21 2.59
C LEU A 151 18.23 13.87 3.72
N LEU A 152 17.23 13.03 3.45
CA LEU A 152 16.25 12.63 4.45
C LEU A 152 16.86 11.75 5.56
N ILE A 153 17.87 10.94 5.23
CA ILE A 153 18.64 10.13 6.20
C ILE A 153 19.44 11.01 7.18
N GLN A 154 19.83 12.21 6.75
CA GLN A 154 20.59 13.16 7.58
C GLN A 154 19.70 13.99 8.51
N ILE A 155 18.38 13.94 8.35
CA ILE A 155 17.46 14.63 9.25
C ILE A 155 17.63 14.04 10.65
N ILE A 156 17.73 14.93 11.63
CA ILE A 156 17.77 14.59 13.06
C ILE A 156 16.39 14.87 13.66
N ASP A 157 15.96 13.99 14.56
CA ASP A 157 14.79 14.24 15.40
C ASP A 157 15.10 15.26 16.51
N ASP A 158 14.07 15.60 17.29
CA ASP A 158 14.17 16.56 18.40
C ASP A 158 15.16 16.10 19.50
N ASP A 159 15.46 14.80 19.57
CA ASP A 159 16.44 14.20 20.49
C ASP A 159 17.86 14.16 19.89
N GLY A 160 18.07 14.71 18.69
CA GLY A 160 19.33 14.69 17.97
C GLY A 160 19.68 13.34 17.35
N ASN A 161 18.74 12.39 17.30
CA ASN A 161 18.92 11.10 16.66
C ASN A 161 18.63 11.20 15.18
N ASN A 162 19.57 10.78 14.35
CA ASN A 162 19.25 10.46 12.96
C ASN A 162 18.68 9.04 12.85
N ILE A 163 18.26 8.66 11.64
CA ILE A 163 17.70 7.34 11.38
C ILE A 163 18.63 6.18 11.78
N LEU A 164 19.95 6.33 11.64
CA LEU A 164 20.90 5.26 11.99
C LEU A 164 20.91 5.01 13.51
N HIS A 165 20.80 6.07 14.31
CA HIS A 165 20.63 5.94 15.76
C HIS A 165 19.30 5.24 16.10
N LEU A 166 18.21 5.59 15.42
CA LEU A 166 16.91 4.93 15.60
C LEU A 166 16.97 3.43 15.29
N VAL A 167 17.59 3.06 14.16
CA VAL A 167 17.74 1.65 13.75
C VAL A 167 18.55 0.88 14.79
N GLY A 168 19.68 1.44 15.25
CA GLY A 168 20.50 0.81 16.29
C GLY A 168 19.72 0.58 17.58
N ARG A 169 18.93 1.57 18.02
CA ARG A 169 18.07 1.46 19.21
C ARG A 169 17.00 0.37 19.06
N LEU A 170 16.39 0.25 17.89
CA LEU A 170 15.35 -0.75 17.58
C LEU A 170 15.89 -2.16 17.39
N GLY A 171 17.13 -2.30 16.91
CA GLY A 171 17.82 -3.59 16.78
C GLY A 171 18.25 -4.16 18.12
N LEU A 172 18.61 -3.29 19.08
CA LEU A 172 18.97 -3.69 20.45
C LEU A 172 17.74 -4.08 21.30
N SER A 173 16.54 -3.61 20.97
CA SER A 173 15.34 -3.85 21.78
C SER A 173 14.55 -5.11 21.40
N ASN A 174 14.75 -5.66 20.19
CA ASN A 174 14.03 -6.85 19.71
C ASN A 174 15.02 -7.93 19.25
N ASN A 175 15.19 -8.98 20.06
CA ASN A 175 16.06 -10.15 19.77
C ASN A 175 15.54 -11.07 18.64
N THR A 176 14.65 -10.60 17.77
CA THR A 176 14.06 -11.39 16.69
C THR A 176 14.00 -10.55 15.41
N PHE A 177 14.89 -10.90 14.46
CA PHE A 177 14.91 -10.62 13.02
C PHE A 177 16.03 -9.74 12.43
N ASP A 178 16.76 -10.37 11.51
CA ASP A 178 17.46 -9.92 10.30
C ASP A 178 17.86 -8.45 10.22
N ASN A 179 18.83 -8.10 11.07
CA ASN A 179 19.64 -6.89 10.94
C ASN A 179 20.20 -6.71 9.51
N GLU A 180 20.36 -7.78 8.72
CA GLU A 180 20.83 -7.73 7.33
C GLU A 180 19.90 -6.96 6.38
N VAL A 181 18.57 -7.01 6.54
CA VAL A 181 17.66 -6.31 5.62
C VAL A 181 17.76 -4.80 5.83
N LEU A 182 17.74 -4.35 7.08
CA LEU A 182 17.90 -2.93 7.39
C LEU A 182 19.34 -2.44 7.12
N LEU A 183 20.38 -3.21 7.47
CA LEU A 183 21.78 -2.84 7.17
C LEU A 183 22.06 -2.81 5.66
N SER A 184 21.53 -3.75 4.88
CA SER A 184 21.71 -3.76 3.41
C SER A 184 21.03 -2.56 2.75
N LEU A 185 19.89 -2.10 3.28
CA LEU A 185 19.17 -0.90 2.83
C LEU A 185 19.91 0.43 3.07
N PHE A 186 20.87 0.46 4.01
CA PHE A 186 21.75 1.63 4.26
C PHE A 186 23.14 1.52 3.62
N LEU A 187 23.60 0.31 3.29
CA LEU A 187 24.94 0.05 2.73
C LEU A 187 24.95 -0.15 1.20
N THR A 188 23.80 -0.08 0.53
CA THR A 188 23.67 -0.04 -0.94
C THR A 188 23.01 1.26 -1.41
#